data_AF-A0A1A8BCF6-F1
#
_entry.id   AF-A0A1A8BCF6-F1
#
_cell.length_a   1.000
_cell.length_b   1.000
_cell.length_c   1.000
_cell.angle_alpha   90.00
_cell.angle_beta   90.00
_cell.angle_gamma   90.00
#
_symmetry.space_group_name_H-M   'P 1'
#
loop_
_entity.id
_entity.type
_entity.pdbx_description
1 polymer ?
#
loop_
_entity_poly.entity_id
_entity_poly.type
_entity_poly.pdbx_seq_one_letter_code
_entity_poly.pdbx_strand_id
1 'polypeptide(L)'
;MATNNPSVFLLTVNGQIEGANFPEHDNLYCKYCYVYGHDWAPTTGLEEGITQITCKNSQTQRLVWNFPLETTFKSTNPFGWPQLVVSVYGPDVFGNDVVRGYGATHIPFTPGQHKRSIPMFVPEPTWRLQKFTGWLLGRRPEYTDPKVVAQGEGREVTRVCSQGSVTVSFHIMSKDMKKMGYDVGPSHVHSATPD
;
A
#
# COMPACT_ATOMS: atom_id res chain seq x y z
N MET A 1 6.97 -21.41 -38.64
CA MET A 1 7.49 -21.47 -37.26
C MET A 1 6.41 -20.89 -36.36
N ALA A 2 5.86 -21.67 -35.41
CA ALA A 2 4.86 -21.14 -34.49
C ALA A 2 5.53 -20.11 -33.58
N THR A 3 5.20 -18.83 -33.74
CA THR A 3 5.58 -17.79 -32.79
C THR A 3 4.89 -18.12 -31.48
N ASN A 4 5.65 -18.66 -30.53
CA ASN A 4 5.16 -18.97 -29.19
C ASN A 4 4.93 -17.64 -28.47
N ASN A 5 3.79 -17.00 -28.75
CA ASN A 5 3.42 -15.77 -28.06
C ASN A 5 3.26 -16.10 -26.58
N PRO A 6 3.95 -15.39 -25.68
CA PRO A 6 3.78 -15.62 -24.26
C PRO A 6 2.30 -15.43 -23.92
N SER A 7 1.68 -16.39 -23.23
CA SER A 7 0.28 -16.31 -22.81
C SER A 7 0.07 -15.47 -21.55
N VAL A 8 1.17 -15.09 -20.89
CA VAL A 8 1.20 -14.36 -19.63
C VAL A 8 2.28 -13.30 -19.67
N PHE A 9 2.09 -12.22 -18.91
CA PHE A 9 3.12 -11.24 -18.60
C PHE A 9 3.41 -11.26 -17.09
N LEU A 10 4.59 -10.74 -16.72
CA LEU A 10 5.00 -10.61 -15.31
C LEU A 10 5.11 -9.14 -14.92
N LEU A 11 4.73 -8.85 -13.69
CA LEU A 11 4.90 -7.55 -13.02
C LEU A 11 5.67 -7.78 -11.73
N THR A 12 6.90 -7.29 -11.66
CA THR A 12 7.69 -7.29 -10.43
C THR A 12 7.58 -5.94 -9.75
N VAL A 13 7.16 -5.97 -8.49
CA VAL A 13 6.99 -4.84 -7.60
C VAL A 13 8.09 -4.90 -6.56
N ASN A 14 9.13 -4.11 -6.78
CA ASN A 14 10.17 -3.87 -5.78
C ASN A 14 9.97 -2.50 -5.16
N GLY A 15 10.56 -2.24 -4.01
CA GLY A 15 10.51 -0.92 -3.39
C GLY A 15 10.58 -0.97 -1.87
N GLN A 16 10.05 0.07 -1.24
CA GLN A 16 9.97 0.14 0.22
C GLN A 16 8.88 1.10 0.69
N ILE A 17 8.28 0.75 1.83
CA ILE A 17 7.50 1.68 2.64
C ILE A 17 8.53 2.52 3.41
N GLU A 18 8.86 3.70 2.89
CA GLU A 18 9.91 4.57 3.47
C GLU A 18 9.55 4.98 4.89
N GLY A 19 8.30 5.41 5.11
CA GLY A 19 7.89 5.99 6.38
C GLY A 19 6.58 6.75 6.28
N ALA A 20 6.23 7.47 7.33
CA ALA A 20 4.98 8.21 7.40
C ALA A 20 5.10 9.56 8.09
N ASN A 21 4.14 10.42 7.80
CA ASN A 21 3.93 11.68 8.48
C ASN A 21 2.52 11.66 9.11
N PHE A 22 2.47 11.59 10.43
CA PHE A 22 1.25 11.67 11.24
C PHE A 22 1.45 12.75 12.30
N PRO A 23 0.85 13.95 12.19
CA PRO A 23 1.13 15.05 13.12
C PRO A 23 0.84 14.70 14.58
N GLU A 24 -0.27 14.02 14.85
CA GLU A 24 -0.78 13.77 16.21
C GLU A 24 -0.37 12.42 16.81
N HIS A 25 0.31 11.56 16.04
CA HIS A 25 0.57 10.17 16.44
C HIS A 25 2.04 9.79 16.32
N ASP A 26 2.51 8.95 17.24
CA ASP A 26 3.88 8.47 17.34
C ASP A 26 3.90 7.00 17.80
N ASN A 27 5.06 6.34 17.75
CA ASN A 27 5.22 4.91 18.04
C ASN A 27 4.34 4.05 17.11
N LEU A 28 4.53 4.22 15.80
CA LEU A 28 3.69 3.61 14.78
C LEU A 28 4.38 2.44 14.08
N TYR A 29 3.58 1.46 13.68
CA TYR A 29 3.96 0.44 12.71
C TYR A 29 2.93 0.38 11.58
N CYS A 30 3.33 -0.19 10.45
CA CYS A 30 2.49 -0.34 9.28
C CYS A 30 2.29 -1.83 8.98
N LYS A 31 1.05 -2.23 8.69
CA LYS A 31 0.73 -3.49 8.00
C LYS A 31 0.49 -3.17 6.54
N TYR A 32 0.94 -4.02 5.64
CA TYR A 32 0.61 -3.91 4.23
C TYR A 32 0.11 -5.24 3.69
N CYS A 33 -0.70 -5.16 2.63
CA CYS A 33 -1.05 -6.31 1.81
C CYS A 33 -1.34 -5.85 0.37
N TYR A 34 -1.27 -6.78 -0.57
CA TYR A 34 -1.72 -6.54 -1.94
C TYR A 34 -3.17 -6.97 -2.15
N VAL A 35 -3.91 -6.19 -2.93
CA VAL A 35 -5.25 -6.53 -3.44
C VAL A 35 -5.20 -6.51 -4.95
N TYR A 36 -5.71 -7.55 -5.58
CA TYR A 36 -5.66 -7.74 -7.03
C TYR A 36 -6.83 -8.61 -7.51
N GLY A 37 -7.12 -8.56 -8.81
CA GLY A 37 -8.18 -9.33 -9.45
C GLY A 37 -7.84 -10.81 -9.62
N HIS A 38 -8.84 -11.62 -9.94
CA HIS A 38 -8.75 -13.08 -9.97
C HIS A 38 -7.70 -13.65 -10.96
N ASP A 39 -7.41 -12.94 -12.06
CA ASP A 39 -6.42 -13.37 -13.05
C ASP A 39 -4.97 -13.18 -12.56
N TRP A 40 -4.76 -12.30 -11.58
CA TRP A 40 -3.44 -12.04 -11.02
C TRP A 40 -3.07 -13.12 -10.01
N ALA A 41 -1.89 -13.71 -10.19
CA ALA A 41 -1.34 -14.67 -9.27
C ALA A 41 0.06 -14.24 -8.80
N PRO A 42 0.31 -14.13 -7.49
CA PRO A 42 1.66 -13.92 -6.98
C PRO A 42 2.50 -15.17 -7.26
N THR A 43 3.73 -14.97 -7.73
CA THR A 43 4.67 -16.05 -8.05
C THR A 43 5.83 -16.13 -7.07
N THR A 44 6.25 -14.98 -6.52
CA THR A 44 7.38 -14.87 -5.59
C THR A 44 7.19 -13.67 -4.68
N GLY A 45 7.82 -13.69 -3.50
CA GLY A 45 7.78 -12.58 -2.54
C GLY A 45 6.66 -12.70 -1.52
N LEU A 46 6.48 -11.65 -0.70
CA LEU A 46 5.49 -11.61 0.36
C LEU A 46 4.28 -10.78 -0.06
N GLU A 47 3.08 -11.38 0.01
CA GLU A 47 1.83 -10.70 -0.33
C GLU A 47 1.36 -9.72 0.76
N GLU A 48 1.84 -9.92 1.98
CA GLU A 48 1.53 -9.11 3.15
C GLU A 48 2.71 -9.11 4.14
N GLY A 49 2.71 -8.12 5.03
CA GLY A 49 3.72 -8.04 6.08
C GLY A 49 3.49 -6.89 7.05
N ILE A 50 4.32 -6.86 8.08
CA ILE A 50 4.23 -5.92 9.20
C ILE A 50 5.61 -5.31 9.43
N THR A 51 5.68 -3.99 9.50
CA THR A 51 6.92 -3.26 9.79
C THR A 51 7.28 -3.33 11.27
N GLN A 52 8.50 -2.93 11.60
CA GLN A 52 8.85 -2.57 12.96
C GLN A 52 8.03 -1.37 13.46
N ILE A 53 7.92 -1.27 14.79
CA ILE A 53 7.45 -0.06 15.47
C ILE A 53 8.58 0.97 15.41
N THR A 54 8.24 2.20 15.05
CA THR A 54 9.20 3.32 14.98
C THR A 54 8.61 4.55 15.66
N CYS A 55 9.49 5.43 16.14
CA CYS A 55 9.12 6.71 16.71
C CYS A 55 9.60 7.86 15.83
N LYS A 56 9.01 9.05 16.01
CA LYS A 56 9.37 10.25 15.27
C LYS A 56 10.79 10.67 15.59
N ASN A 57 11.52 10.99 14.53
CA ASN A 57 12.82 11.64 14.68
C ASN A 57 12.63 13.09 15.20
N SER A 58 13.40 13.49 16.22
CA SER A 58 13.36 14.83 16.80
C SER A 58 13.53 15.97 15.80
N GLN A 59 14.30 15.78 14.73
CA GLN A 59 14.59 16.82 13.74
C GLN A 59 13.52 16.93 12.65
N THR A 60 13.08 15.80 12.09
CA THR A 60 12.18 15.78 10.93
C THR A 60 10.71 15.57 11.30
N GLN A 61 10.44 15.17 12.55
CA GLN A 61 9.12 14.77 13.05
C GLN A 61 8.43 13.71 12.17
N ARG A 62 9.24 12.94 11.42
CA ARG A 62 8.79 11.88 10.50
C ARG A 62 9.11 10.51 11.08
N LEU A 63 8.21 9.56 10.84
CA LEU A 63 8.39 8.14 11.13
C LEU A 63 9.11 7.49 9.95
N VAL A 64 10.13 6.67 10.23
CA VAL A 64 10.91 5.98 9.20
C VAL A 64 10.84 4.48 9.45
N TRP A 65 10.39 3.74 8.44
CA TRP A 65 10.36 2.28 8.45
C TRP A 65 11.38 1.68 7.47
N ASN A 66 11.50 2.25 6.26
CA ASN A 66 12.29 1.66 5.17
C ASN A 66 12.02 0.15 5.00
N PHE A 67 10.76 -0.25 5.10
CA PHE A 67 10.38 -1.66 5.06
C PHE A 67 10.32 -2.15 3.60
N PRO A 68 11.01 -3.24 3.24
CA PRO A 68 11.10 -3.68 1.86
C PRO A 68 9.78 -4.20 1.32
N LEU A 69 9.50 -3.89 0.05
CA LEU A 69 8.43 -4.48 -0.74
C LEU A 69 9.06 -5.26 -1.88
N GLU A 70 8.75 -6.55 -1.97
CA GLU A 70 9.24 -7.43 -3.03
C GLU A 70 8.18 -8.48 -3.34
N THR A 71 7.56 -8.38 -4.51
CA THR A 71 6.57 -9.35 -5.00
C THR A 71 6.56 -9.37 -6.52
N THR A 72 6.48 -10.56 -7.12
CA THR A 72 6.22 -10.70 -8.55
C THR A 72 4.86 -11.31 -8.77
N PHE A 73 4.10 -10.74 -9.69
CA PHE A 73 2.82 -11.24 -10.14
C PHE A 73 2.91 -11.75 -11.57
N LYS A 74 2.10 -12.74 -11.90
CA LYS A 74 1.79 -13.18 -13.27
C LYS A 74 0.32 -12.92 -13.58
N SER A 75 0.03 -12.61 -14.83
CA SER A 75 -1.34 -12.40 -15.30
C SER A 75 -1.42 -12.57 -16.83
N THR A 76 -2.61 -12.90 -17.33
CA THR A 76 -2.95 -12.94 -18.75
C THR A 76 -3.52 -11.61 -19.25
N ASN A 77 -4.07 -10.77 -18.37
CA ASN A 77 -4.70 -9.50 -18.72
C ASN A 77 -4.67 -8.46 -17.57
N PRO A 78 -4.61 -7.14 -17.87
CA PRO A 78 -4.40 -6.13 -16.85
C PRO A 78 -5.61 -5.84 -15.93
N PHE A 79 -6.77 -6.49 -16.14
CA PHE A 79 -7.97 -6.24 -15.36
C PHE A 79 -7.76 -6.61 -13.89
N GLY A 80 -8.27 -5.79 -12.96
CA GLY A 80 -8.05 -5.97 -11.53
C GLY A 80 -6.60 -5.72 -11.10
N TRP A 81 -5.97 -4.71 -11.70
CA TRP A 81 -4.57 -4.34 -11.46
C TRP A 81 -4.20 -4.29 -9.96
N PRO A 82 -3.02 -4.79 -9.55
CA PRO A 82 -2.64 -4.82 -8.14
C PRO A 82 -2.62 -3.44 -7.49
N GLN A 83 -3.04 -3.42 -6.23
CA GLN A 83 -3.00 -2.26 -5.34
C GLN A 83 -2.24 -2.63 -4.08
N LEU A 84 -1.43 -1.70 -3.58
CA LEU A 84 -0.85 -1.77 -2.25
C LEU A 84 -1.84 -1.14 -1.26
N VAL A 85 -2.27 -1.91 -0.26
CA VAL A 85 -3.04 -1.43 0.88
C VAL A 85 -2.12 -1.30 2.07
N VAL A 86 -2.21 -0.18 2.79
CA VAL A 86 -1.44 0.10 4.00
C VAL A 86 -2.39 0.43 5.15
N SER A 87 -2.09 -0.12 6.31
CA SER A 87 -2.83 0.11 7.57
C SER A 87 -1.83 0.47 8.65
N VAL A 88 -1.92 1.68 9.20
CA VAL A 88 -1.00 2.16 10.23
C VAL A 88 -1.64 2.03 11.60
N TYR A 89 -0.91 1.46 12.55
CA TYR A 89 -1.33 1.21 13.92
C TYR A 89 -0.39 1.90 14.90
N GLY A 90 -0.91 2.23 16.08
CA GLY A 90 -0.11 2.71 17.19
C GLY A 90 -0.91 2.82 18.49
N PRO A 91 -0.22 3.05 19.62
CA PRO A 91 -0.82 2.95 20.95
C PRO A 91 -1.82 4.06 21.20
N ASP A 92 -2.96 3.74 21.81
CA ASP A 92 -3.87 4.73 22.39
C ASP A 92 -3.42 5.17 23.80
N VAL A 93 -4.23 6.02 24.44
CA VAL A 93 -3.93 6.56 25.79
C VAL A 93 -3.77 5.45 26.84
N PHE A 94 -4.36 4.28 26.60
CA PHE A 94 -4.29 3.10 27.48
C PHE A 94 -3.23 2.09 27.03
N GLY A 95 -2.46 2.39 25.99
CA GLY A 95 -1.43 1.51 25.45
C GLY A 95 -1.95 0.40 24.54
N ASN A 96 -3.23 0.42 24.13
CA ASN A 96 -3.76 -0.54 23.18
C ASN A 96 -3.38 -0.12 21.75
N ASP A 97 -2.95 -1.06 20.92
CA ASP A 97 -2.73 -0.79 19.51
C ASP A 97 -4.06 -0.54 18.80
N VAL A 98 -4.20 0.65 18.21
CA VAL A 98 -5.38 1.05 17.45
C VAL A 98 -4.99 1.56 16.07
N VAL A 99 -5.90 1.41 15.12
CA VAL A 99 -5.70 1.93 13.77
C VAL A 99 -5.67 3.46 13.77
N ARG A 100 -4.61 4.01 13.17
CA ARG A 100 -4.36 5.44 12.94
C ARG A 100 -4.64 5.88 11.51
N GLY A 101 -4.75 4.94 10.59
CA GLY A 101 -5.08 5.27 9.21
C GLY A 101 -5.06 4.04 8.32
N TYR A 102 -5.95 4.05 7.35
CA TYR A 102 -5.88 3.19 6.19
C TYR A 102 -5.57 4.02 4.94
N GLY A 103 -4.91 3.40 3.98
CA GLY A 103 -4.63 3.99 2.69
C GLY A 103 -4.41 2.91 1.65
N ALA A 104 -4.61 3.25 0.38
CA ALA A 104 -4.28 2.37 -0.72
C ALA A 104 -3.78 3.17 -1.93
N THR A 105 -2.98 2.52 -2.75
CA THR A 105 -2.54 3.06 -4.04
C THR A 105 -2.37 1.94 -5.06
N HIS A 106 -2.64 2.24 -6.32
CA HIS A 106 -2.36 1.30 -7.39
C HIS A 106 -0.84 1.17 -7.59
N ILE A 107 -0.40 -0.05 -7.89
CA ILE A 107 0.98 -0.25 -8.33
C ILE A 107 1.20 0.53 -9.64
N PRO A 108 2.32 1.26 -9.81
CA PRO A 108 2.56 1.99 -11.04
C PRO A 108 2.54 1.09 -12.29
N PHE A 109 1.91 1.57 -13.35
CA PHE A 109 1.74 0.82 -14.60
C PHE A 109 2.99 0.84 -15.49
N THR A 110 3.88 1.81 -15.29
CA THR A 110 5.08 1.98 -16.11
C THR A 110 6.32 1.45 -15.38
N PRO A 111 7.20 0.71 -16.06
CA PRO A 111 8.48 0.31 -15.50
C PRO A 111 9.34 1.51 -15.10
N GLY A 112 10.13 1.34 -14.04
CA GLY A 112 11.01 2.39 -13.49
C GLY A 112 10.72 2.72 -12.04
N GLN A 113 11.33 3.80 -11.56
CA GLN A 113 11.20 4.26 -10.18
C GLN A 113 10.03 5.22 -10.02
N HIS A 114 9.23 5.01 -8.97
CA HIS A 114 8.08 5.83 -8.64
C HIS A 114 8.06 6.14 -7.16
N LYS A 115 7.64 7.36 -6.81
CA LYS A 115 7.39 7.74 -5.41
C LYS A 115 5.93 8.13 -5.26
N ARG A 116 5.23 7.52 -4.30
CA ARG A 116 3.81 7.78 -4.01
C ARG A 116 3.64 8.19 -2.56
N SER A 117 2.84 9.23 -2.36
CA SER A 117 2.34 9.62 -1.04
C SER A 117 0.90 9.14 -0.94
N ILE A 118 0.64 8.20 -0.04
CA ILE A 118 -0.66 7.60 0.20
C ILE A 118 -1.35 8.41 1.33
N PRO A 119 -2.46 9.11 1.05
CA PRO A 119 -3.21 9.79 2.10
C PRO A 119 -3.84 8.75 3.04
N MET A 120 -3.75 9.01 4.33
CA MET A 120 -4.21 8.09 5.37
C MET A 120 -5.49 8.61 6.01
N PHE A 121 -6.51 7.77 6.05
CA PHE A 121 -7.82 8.14 6.55
C PHE A 121 -8.34 7.12 7.58
N VAL A 122 -9.11 7.60 8.54
CA VAL A 122 -9.78 6.76 9.55
C VAL A 122 -11.28 7.06 9.50
N PRO A 123 -12.15 6.03 9.59
CA PRO A 123 -13.58 6.24 9.72
C PRO A 123 -13.89 7.00 11.02
N GLU A 124 -14.67 8.08 10.93
CA GLU A 124 -15.21 8.78 12.09
C GLU A 124 -16.56 8.18 12.50
N PRO A 125 -16.72 7.72 13.75
CA PRO A 125 -18.03 7.38 14.30
C PRO A 125 -18.95 8.60 14.32
N THR A 126 -20.21 8.40 13.89
CA THR A 126 -21.26 9.43 13.78
C THR A 126 -21.70 10.03 15.13
N TRP A 127 -21.36 9.40 16.27
CA TRP A 127 -21.93 9.75 17.58
C TRP A 127 -20.89 9.83 18.72
N ARG A 128 -20.88 10.95 19.45
CA ARG A 128 -19.92 11.28 20.53
C ARG A 128 -20.00 10.32 21.74
N LEU A 129 -21.18 9.77 22.04
CA LEU A 129 -21.35 8.83 23.16
C LEU A 129 -20.82 7.41 22.80
N GLN A 130 -20.82 7.01 21.53
CA GLN A 130 -20.20 5.76 21.06
C GLN A 130 -18.67 5.85 21.04
N LYS A 131 -18.11 7.05 20.78
CA LYS A 131 -16.68 7.32 20.98
C LYS A 131 -16.29 7.19 22.46
N PHE A 132 -17.15 7.63 23.38
CA PHE A 132 -16.91 7.52 24.81
C PHE A 132 -17.04 6.07 25.32
N THR A 133 -18.08 5.32 24.93
CA THR A 133 -18.22 3.91 25.34
C THR A 133 -17.21 2.98 24.67
N GLY A 134 -16.84 3.19 23.39
CA GLY A 134 -15.78 2.41 22.73
C GLY A 134 -14.37 2.71 23.27
N TRP A 135 -14.12 3.95 23.71
CA TRP A 135 -12.91 4.34 24.45
C TRP A 135 -12.88 3.75 25.86
N LEU A 136 -14.03 3.66 26.54
CA LEU A 136 -14.15 3.10 27.89
C LEU A 136 -14.07 1.56 27.90
N LEU A 137 -14.51 0.87 26.83
CA LEU A 137 -14.52 -0.60 26.71
C LEU A 137 -13.35 -1.18 25.88
N GLY A 138 -12.43 -0.35 25.36
CA GLY A 138 -11.26 -0.81 24.60
C GLY A 138 -11.59 -1.49 23.26
N ARG A 139 -12.82 -1.37 22.75
CA ARG A 139 -13.25 -1.93 21.46
C ARG A 139 -13.60 -0.79 20.52
N ARG A 140 -12.65 -0.40 19.66
CA ARG A 140 -12.90 0.50 18.55
C ARG A 140 -13.20 -0.28 17.28
N PRO A 141 -14.10 0.24 16.42
CA PRO A 141 -14.42 -0.39 15.15
C PRO A 141 -13.18 -0.34 14.24
N GLU A 142 -12.56 -1.51 14.05
CA GLU A 142 -11.62 -1.77 12.96
C GLU A 142 -12.43 -2.23 11.74
N TYR A 143 -11.96 -1.94 10.52
CA TYR A 143 -12.55 -2.62 9.36
C TYR A 143 -12.34 -4.12 9.53
N THR A 144 -13.43 -4.90 9.43
CA THR A 144 -13.37 -6.36 9.48
C THR A 144 -12.46 -6.93 8.37
N ASP A 145 -12.29 -6.18 7.27
CA ASP A 145 -11.26 -6.43 6.27
C ASP A 145 -10.62 -5.08 5.81
N PRO A 146 -9.32 -4.84 6.04
CA PRO A 146 -8.63 -3.65 5.54
C PRO A 146 -8.61 -3.57 4.01
N LYS A 147 -8.86 -4.67 3.29
CA LYS A 147 -8.92 -4.72 1.82
C LYS A 147 -10.12 -3.96 1.25
N VAL A 148 -11.14 -3.64 2.05
CA VAL A 148 -12.27 -2.77 1.65
C VAL A 148 -11.77 -1.41 1.17
N VAL A 149 -10.61 -0.94 1.65
CA VAL A 149 -10.03 0.34 1.21
C VAL A 149 -9.58 0.33 -0.26
N ALA A 150 -9.21 -0.85 -0.78
CA ALA A 150 -8.90 -1.05 -2.20
C ALA A 150 -10.16 -1.26 -3.06
N GLN A 151 -11.30 -1.58 -2.45
CA GLN A 151 -12.58 -1.77 -3.13
C GLN A 151 -13.35 -0.44 -3.15
N GLY A 152 -14.01 -0.14 -4.27
CA GLY A 152 -14.84 1.06 -4.38
C GLY A 152 -16.17 0.96 -3.61
N GLU A 153 -16.63 -0.28 -3.36
CA GLU A 153 -17.89 -0.57 -2.67
C GLU A 153 -17.79 -0.25 -1.17
N GLY A 154 -18.79 0.45 -0.62
CA GLY A 154 -18.85 0.83 0.80
C GLY A 154 -18.21 2.20 1.14
N ARG A 155 -17.54 2.86 0.19
CA ARG A 155 -17.01 4.23 0.37
C ARG A 155 -18.11 5.29 0.57
N GLU A 156 -19.36 4.95 0.29
CA GLU A 156 -20.52 5.84 0.35
C GLU A 156 -21.14 5.99 1.75
N VAL A 157 -20.69 5.21 2.76
CA VAL A 157 -21.39 5.13 4.06
C VAL A 157 -20.57 5.61 5.27
N THR A 158 -19.26 5.86 5.14
CA THR A 158 -18.44 6.30 6.30
C THR A 158 -17.78 7.66 6.07
N ARG A 159 -18.14 8.64 6.90
CA ARG A 159 -17.38 9.89 7.04
C ARG A 159 -15.97 9.54 7.48
N VAL A 160 -14.96 10.04 6.77
CA VAL A 160 -13.55 9.79 7.07
C VAL A 160 -12.83 11.08 7.44
N CYS A 161 -11.84 10.99 8.32
CA CYS A 161 -10.93 12.08 8.64
C CYS A 161 -9.52 11.72 8.18
N SER A 162 -8.83 12.66 7.54
CA SER A 162 -7.43 12.51 7.14
C SER A 162 -6.54 12.71 8.36
N GLN A 163 -5.64 11.76 8.64
CA GLN A 163 -4.74 11.81 9.80
C GLN A 163 -3.25 11.93 9.42
N GLY A 164 -2.90 11.76 8.15
CA GLY A 164 -1.51 11.79 7.72
C GLY A 164 -1.29 11.22 6.32
N SER A 165 -0.04 10.86 6.04
CA SER A 165 0.37 10.24 4.78
C SER A 165 1.48 9.22 4.96
N VAL A 166 1.44 8.12 4.21
CA VAL A 166 2.53 7.13 4.10
C VAL A 166 3.25 7.33 2.78
N THR A 167 4.57 7.38 2.80
CA THR A 167 5.39 7.50 1.59
C THR A 167 5.94 6.14 1.20
N VAL A 168 5.70 5.74 -0.04
CA VAL A 168 6.19 4.49 -0.62
C VAL A 168 6.99 4.80 -1.87
N SER A 169 8.14 4.16 -2.01
CA SER A 169 8.88 4.12 -3.27
C SER A 169 8.71 2.75 -3.92
N PHE A 170 8.49 2.75 -5.23
CA PHE A 170 8.36 1.56 -6.05
C PHE A 170 9.45 1.56 -7.11
N HIS A 171 9.91 0.37 -7.45
CA HIS A 171 10.73 0.07 -8.61
C HIS A 171 10.04 -1.05 -9.38
N ILE A 172 9.41 -0.67 -10.49
CA ILE A 172 8.55 -1.56 -11.26
C ILE A 172 9.31 -2.13 -12.44
N MET A 173 9.20 -3.44 -12.63
CA MET A 173 9.69 -4.13 -13.81
C MET A 173 8.55 -4.92 -14.43
N SER A 174 8.42 -4.85 -15.75
CA SER A 174 7.44 -5.64 -16.50
C SER A 174 8.15 -6.54 -17.50
N LYS A 175 7.74 -7.80 -17.60
CA LYS A 175 8.23 -8.73 -18.62
C LYS A 175 7.08 -9.21 -19.50
N ASP A 176 7.31 -9.26 -20.80
CA ASP A 176 6.40 -9.76 -21.84
C ASP A 176 5.07 -8.99 -22.02
N MET A 177 4.81 -7.94 -21.23
CA MET A 177 3.62 -7.11 -21.35
C MET A 177 3.49 -6.40 -22.71
N LYS A 178 4.62 -5.91 -23.29
CA LYS A 178 4.65 -5.39 -24.67
C LYS A 178 4.35 -6.45 -25.72
N LYS A 179 4.78 -7.71 -25.50
CA LYS A 179 4.53 -8.82 -26.43
C LYS A 179 3.05 -9.21 -26.45
N MET A 180 2.33 -8.96 -25.36
CA MET A 180 0.88 -9.10 -25.25
C MET A 180 0.09 -7.93 -25.87
N GLY A 181 0.79 -6.95 -26.48
CA GLY A 181 0.16 -5.80 -27.15
C GLY A 181 -0.16 -4.63 -26.24
N TYR A 182 0.30 -4.62 -24.98
CA TYR A 182 0.10 -3.50 -24.06
C TYR A 182 1.25 -2.48 -24.15
N ASP A 183 0.89 -1.19 -24.16
CA ASP A 183 1.87 -0.12 -23.98
C ASP A 183 2.20 0.05 -22.49
N VAL A 184 3.50 0.09 -22.18
CA VAL A 184 4.03 0.23 -20.81
C VAL A 184 4.74 1.58 -20.62
N GLY A 185 4.56 2.51 -21.56
CA GLY A 185 5.16 3.83 -21.53
C GLY A 185 6.67 3.83 -21.77
N PRO A 186 7.31 5.01 -21.68
CA PRO A 186 8.75 5.16 -21.89
C PRO A 186 9.51 4.49 -20.74
N SER A 187 10.28 3.46 -21.07
CA SER A 187 11.25 2.87 -20.16
C SER A 187 12.46 3.80 -20.07
N HIS A 188 12.55 4.60 -19.00
CA HIS A 188 13.79 5.31 -18.64
C HIS A 188 14.83 4.30 -18.17
N VAL A 189 15.39 3.55 -19.10
CA VAL A 189 16.62 2.80 -18.87
C VAL A 189 17.73 3.84 -18.98
N HIS A 190 18.37 4.19 -17.86
CA HIS A 190 19.63 4.92 -17.93
C HIS A 190 20.61 4.07 -18.73
N SER A 191 20.87 4.45 -19.98
CA SER A 191 22.00 3.93 -20.73
C SER A 191 23.26 4.32 -19.96
N ALA A 192 23.87 3.35 -19.27
CA ALA A 192 25.22 3.52 -18.77
C ALA A 192 26.13 3.68 -19.99
N THR A 193 26.60 4.90 -20.22
CA THR A 193 27.69 5.17 -21.14
C THR A 193 28.93 4.48 -20.58
N PRO A 194 29.61 3.59 -21.33
CA PRO A 194 30.95 3.17 -20.96
C PRO A 194 31.90 4.36 -21.17
N ASP A 195 32.72 4.65 -20.17
CA ASP A 195 33.88 5.54 -20.29
C ASP A 195 34.88 5.01 -21.33
#